data_AF-A0A2M8P406-F1
#
_entry.id   AF-A0A2M8P406-F1
#
_cell.length_a   1.000
_cell.length_b   1.000
_cell.length_c   1.000
_cell.angle_alpha   90.00
_cell.angle_beta   90.00
_cell.angle_gamma   90.00
#
_symmetry.space_group_name_H-M   'P 1'
#
loop_
_entity.id
_entity.type
_entity.pdbx_description
1 polymer ?
#
loop_
_entity_poly.entity_id
_entity_poly.type
_entity_poly.pdbx_seq_one_letter_code
_entity_poly.pdbx_strand_id
1 'polypeptide(L)'
;MLMQKTLKQLINVLDGKPNAAKGQSLVESAITFPILILMVLGLAEMGFAMNYYLTMLDLVREAGRRGANLSPVFWDERDTRNYNRLDCDTFIPPPGGAHLFNLGDNLNQNRQVPRGPDAARYGYVVGPEGAFGFFDGIVCQIILSMPPMEFEDLRPWGSDGRTPPTNPDRSAEFTRNDIVVSAFSYTMMDFNKPFKDAVPGGVRGPTVPSNGLYVRITGRYPRDNRYCTTADGSGDDRDPFDYKTPDLYSAWRRGRPADLDELGYGIPITDPRYNSARTNITSESQGIRGFVFTGNAVGTVNPSNPNDYCLGSRFTVQEVEARLNATLSTMGLDAYRPNGGLVLVEMFWQYHPRFFQPVGVMLGGGIDGSLVNNPVFHVYAFFPAPGAQATFTPETMTGN
;
A
#
# COMPACT_ATOMS: atom_id res chain seq x y z
N MET A 1 72.75 54.19 5.03
CA MET A 1 71.28 54.37 4.83
C MET A 1 70.53 53.06 4.53
N LEU A 2 71.13 52.06 3.86
CA LEU A 2 70.44 50.77 3.57
C LEU A 2 70.14 49.91 4.82
N MET A 3 71.04 49.85 5.81
CA MET A 3 70.86 49.01 7.01
C MET A 3 69.69 49.43 7.92
N GLN A 4 69.31 50.72 7.92
CA GLN A 4 68.17 51.17 8.72
C GLN A 4 66.83 50.77 8.13
N LYS A 5 66.75 50.58 6.79
CA LYS A 5 65.52 50.11 6.13
C LYS A 5 65.30 48.62 6.37
N THR A 6 66.37 47.81 6.31
CA THR A 6 66.28 46.38 6.56
C THR A 6 65.96 46.09 8.02
N LEU A 7 66.57 46.83 8.96
CA LEU A 7 66.26 46.67 10.39
C LEU A 7 64.81 47.05 10.73
N LYS A 8 64.25 48.11 10.12
CA LYS A 8 62.84 48.48 10.30
C LYS A 8 61.88 47.45 9.70
N GLN A 9 62.24 46.82 8.59
CA GLN A 9 61.44 45.73 8.02
C GLN A 9 61.49 44.48 8.90
N LEU A 10 62.66 44.14 9.46
CA LEU A 10 62.81 43.01 10.36
C LEU A 10 62.06 43.21 11.68
N ILE A 11 62.12 44.43 12.24
CA ILE A 11 61.32 44.80 13.41
C ILE A 11 59.83 44.75 13.08
N ASN A 12 59.36 45.28 11.96
CA ASN A 12 57.94 45.20 11.59
C ASN A 12 57.42 43.76 11.35
N VAL A 13 58.31 42.82 11.00
CA VAL A 13 58.00 41.39 10.87
C VAL A 13 58.00 40.68 12.23
N LEU A 14 58.89 41.09 13.15
CA LEU A 14 59.00 40.55 14.51
C LEU A 14 57.98 41.14 15.50
N ASP A 15 57.55 42.38 15.29
CA ASP A 15 56.60 43.13 16.13
C ASP A 15 55.15 42.68 15.90
N GLY A 16 54.96 41.55 15.23
CA GLY A 16 53.68 40.86 15.13
C GLY A 16 52.57 41.69 14.48
N LYS A 17 52.89 42.75 13.73
CA LYS A 17 51.90 43.53 12.98
C LYS A 17 51.22 42.53 12.05
N PRO A 18 49.97 42.11 12.34
CA PRO A 18 49.40 40.98 11.64
C PRO A 18 49.29 41.41 10.18
N ASN A 19 49.96 40.67 9.30
CA ASN A 19 49.58 40.67 7.89
C ASN A 19 48.18 40.06 7.88
N ALA A 20 47.17 40.90 8.13
CA ALA A 20 45.79 40.54 8.46
C ALA A 20 45.11 39.65 7.41
N ALA A 21 45.74 39.46 6.25
CA ALA A 21 45.28 38.61 5.16
C ALA A 21 45.62 37.12 5.30
N LYS A 22 46.63 36.69 6.08
CA LYS A 22 47.08 35.27 6.07
C LYS A 22 46.23 34.31 6.90
N GLY A 23 45.40 34.79 7.83
CA GLY A 23 44.47 33.97 8.59
C GLY A 23 43.07 33.85 7.97
N GLN A 24 42.68 34.82 7.13
CA GLN A 24 41.33 34.90 6.58
C GLN A 24 41.01 33.75 5.61
N SER A 25 41.95 33.39 4.73
CA SER A 25 41.77 32.26 3.79
C SER A 25 41.60 30.91 4.51
N LEU A 26 42.27 30.73 5.66
CA LEU A 26 42.13 29.50 6.45
C LEU A 26 40.76 29.44 7.14
N VAL A 27 40.25 30.57 7.65
CA VAL A 27 38.92 30.66 8.23
C VAL A 27 37.83 30.45 7.17
N GLU A 28 37.96 31.08 6.00
CA GLU A 28 37.00 30.89 4.89
C GLU A 28 36.99 29.44 4.40
N SER A 29 38.16 28.80 4.27
CA SER A 29 38.22 27.37 3.92
C SER A 29 37.65 26.48 5.01
N ALA A 30 37.88 26.79 6.29
CA ALA A 30 37.37 26.01 7.42
C ALA A 30 35.84 26.05 7.51
N ILE A 31 35.21 27.14 7.05
CA ILE A 31 33.75 27.29 7.04
C ILE A 31 33.14 26.72 5.74
N THR A 32 33.76 26.93 4.59
CA THR A 32 33.22 26.47 3.29
C THR A 32 33.35 24.97 3.08
N PHE A 33 34.44 24.36 3.54
CA PHE A 33 34.68 22.94 3.38
C PHE A 33 33.60 22.03 3.99
N PRO A 34 33.15 22.20 5.25
CA PRO A 34 32.08 21.38 5.80
C PRO A 34 30.74 21.59 5.06
N ILE A 35 30.47 22.80 4.57
CA ILE A 35 29.28 23.08 3.76
C ILE A 35 29.33 22.28 2.44
N LEU A 36 30.48 22.26 1.77
CA LEU A 36 30.67 21.47 0.55
C LEU A 36 30.53 19.96 0.81
N ILE A 37 31.07 19.46 1.92
CA ILE A 37 30.88 18.05 2.32
C ILE A 37 29.39 17.75 2.54
N LEU A 38 28.67 18.61 3.26
CA LEU A 38 27.23 18.43 3.48
C LEU A 38 26.44 18.42 2.18
N MET A 39 26.81 19.27 1.20
CA MET A 39 26.20 19.26 -0.13
C MET A 39 26.47 17.94 -0.88
N VAL A 40 27.70 17.44 -0.86
CA VAL A 40 28.07 16.17 -1.52
C VAL A 40 27.37 14.98 -0.86
N LEU A 41 27.33 14.93 0.47
CA LEU A 41 26.59 13.90 1.21
C LEU A 41 25.09 13.98 0.93
N GLY A 42 24.53 15.19 0.82
CA GLY A 42 23.13 15.42 0.43
C GLY A 42 22.80 14.84 -0.94
N LEU A 43 23.66 15.09 -1.95
CA LEU A 43 23.50 14.54 -3.29
C LEU A 43 23.66 13.02 -3.32
N ALA A 44 24.62 12.48 -2.57
CA ALA A 44 24.82 11.04 -2.46
C ALA A 44 23.60 10.34 -1.83
N GLU A 45 23.08 10.90 -0.73
CA GLU A 45 21.86 10.42 -0.06
C GLU A 45 20.66 10.42 -1.00
N MET A 46 20.45 11.52 -1.74
CA MET A 46 19.37 11.60 -2.74
C MET A 46 19.54 10.55 -3.85
N GLY A 47 20.79 10.26 -4.26
CA GLY A 47 21.09 9.20 -5.22
C GLY A 47 20.66 7.81 -4.72
N PHE A 48 20.94 7.48 -3.45
CA PHE A 48 20.49 6.22 -2.84
C PHE A 48 18.96 6.16 -2.73
N ALA A 49 18.33 7.22 -2.24
CA ALA A 49 16.88 7.33 -2.15
C ALA A 49 16.19 7.13 -3.51
N MET A 50 16.70 7.78 -4.56
CA MET A 50 16.16 7.66 -5.93
C MET A 50 16.36 6.25 -6.49
N ASN A 51 17.51 5.62 -6.24
CA ASN A 51 17.75 4.24 -6.67
C ASN A 51 16.75 3.27 -6.04
N TYR A 52 16.46 3.41 -4.74
CA TYR A 52 15.43 2.59 -4.09
C TYR A 52 14.03 2.87 -4.61
N TYR A 53 13.67 4.14 -4.82
CA TYR A 53 12.39 4.49 -5.40
C TYR A 53 12.18 3.87 -6.79
N LEU A 54 13.20 3.93 -7.67
CA LEU A 54 13.16 3.29 -8.98
C LEU A 54 13.05 1.78 -8.88
N THR A 55 13.79 1.17 -7.96
CA THR A 55 13.69 -0.27 -7.69
C THR A 55 12.26 -0.63 -7.29
N MET A 56 11.66 0.08 -6.32
CA MET A 56 10.27 -0.14 -5.88
C MET A 56 9.26 -0.02 -7.04
N LEU A 57 9.44 0.94 -7.95
CA LEU A 57 8.59 1.07 -9.14
C LEU A 57 8.64 -0.17 -10.02
N ASP A 58 9.83 -0.75 -10.22
CA ASP A 58 9.98 -1.97 -11.00
C ASP A 58 9.42 -3.19 -10.28
N LEU A 59 9.53 -3.25 -8.94
CA LEU A 59 8.90 -4.30 -8.11
C LEU A 59 7.39 -4.35 -8.29
N VAL A 60 6.69 -3.24 -8.10
CA VAL A 60 5.22 -3.22 -8.23
C VAL A 60 4.76 -3.48 -9.66
N ARG A 61 5.58 -3.16 -10.66
CA ARG A 61 5.31 -3.49 -12.06
C ARG A 61 5.40 -4.97 -12.34
N GLU A 62 6.47 -5.61 -11.89
CA GLU A 62 6.65 -7.05 -12.10
C GLU A 62 5.62 -7.87 -11.31
N ALA A 63 5.32 -7.45 -10.09
CA ALA A 63 4.25 -8.02 -9.27
C ALA A 63 2.86 -7.85 -9.91
N GLY A 64 2.60 -6.69 -10.50
CA GLY A 64 1.36 -6.45 -11.22
C GLY A 64 1.21 -7.29 -12.49
N ARG A 65 2.30 -7.50 -13.25
CA ARG A 65 2.32 -8.47 -14.38
C ARG A 65 2.05 -9.88 -13.91
N ARG A 66 2.61 -10.26 -12.77
CA ARG A 66 2.33 -11.55 -12.13
C ARG A 66 0.86 -11.69 -11.80
N GLY A 67 0.25 -10.67 -11.18
CA GLY A 67 -1.18 -10.65 -10.87
C GLY A 67 -2.08 -10.70 -12.11
N ALA A 68 -1.66 -10.12 -13.23
CA ALA A 68 -2.39 -10.19 -14.50
C ALA A 68 -2.54 -11.62 -15.05
N ASN A 69 -1.61 -12.51 -14.71
CA ASN A 69 -1.60 -13.92 -15.16
C ASN A 69 -2.30 -14.86 -14.17
N LEU A 70 -2.78 -14.36 -13.03
CA LEU A 70 -3.44 -15.15 -12.00
C LEU A 70 -4.93 -14.76 -11.92
N SER A 71 -5.73 -15.57 -11.25
CA SER A 71 -7.14 -15.26 -10.97
C SER A 71 -7.40 -15.21 -9.46
N PRO A 72 -7.94 -14.10 -8.93
CA PRO A 72 -8.28 -14.00 -7.51
C PRO A 72 -9.55 -14.79 -7.15
N VAL A 73 -10.32 -15.27 -8.14
CA VAL A 73 -11.58 -15.98 -7.90
C VAL A 73 -11.36 -17.36 -7.26
N PHE A 74 -10.19 -17.96 -7.49
CA PHE A 74 -9.83 -19.25 -6.90
C PHE A 74 -9.11 -19.12 -5.55
N TRP A 75 -8.99 -17.91 -5.01
CA TRP A 75 -8.39 -17.69 -3.70
C TRP A 75 -9.33 -18.20 -2.59
N ASP A 76 -8.81 -19.01 -1.66
CA ASP A 76 -9.56 -19.36 -0.45
C ASP A 76 -9.63 -18.13 0.46
N GLU A 77 -10.83 -17.62 0.68
CA GLU A 77 -11.04 -16.42 1.48
C GLU A 77 -10.51 -16.57 2.92
N ARG A 78 -10.48 -17.81 3.44
CA ARG A 78 -9.93 -18.11 4.77
C ARG A 78 -8.44 -17.85 4.86
N ASP A 79 -7.72 -17.90 3.73
CA ASP A 79 -6.28 -17.66 3.66
C ASP A 79 -5.92 -16.18 3.59
N THR A 80 -6.90 -15.31 3.33
CA THR A 80 -6.73 -13.86 3.30
C THR A 80 -6.13 -13.29 4.59
N ARG A 81 -6.49 -13.88 5.73
CA ARG A 81 -6.08 -13.45 7.07
C ARG A 81 -5.17 -14.48 7.74
N ASN A 82 -4.56 -15.37 6.96
CA ASN A 82 -3.70 -16.43 7.48
C ASN A 82 -2.24 -15.96 7.50
N TYR A 83 -1.61 -15.91 8.68
CA TYR A 83 -0.22 -15.49 8.84
C TYR A 83 0.78 -16.32 8.04
N ASN A 84 0.50 -17.62 7.83
CA ASN A 84 1.36 -18.54 7.09
C ASN A 84 1.12 -18.48 5.57
N ARG A 85 0.47 -17.42 5.11
CA ARG A 85 0.38 -17.04 3.69
C ARG A 85 1.22 -15.79 3.42
N LEU A 86 1.82 -15.23 4.46
CA LEU A 86 2.61 -14.00 4.45
C LEU A 86 4.11 -14.31 4.50
N ASP A 87 4.52 -15.56 4.30
CA ASP A 87 5.86 -16.03 4.58
C ASP A 87 6.73 -16.41 3.41
N CYS A 88 6.17 -16.50 2.21
CA CYS A 88 6.90 -16.74 0.96
C CYS A 88 7.87 -17.93 1.00
N ASP A 89 7.84 -18.72 2.06
CA ASP A 89 8.49 -20.00 2.14
C ASP A 89 7.65 -20.99 1.34
N THR A 90 8.35 -21.78 0.55
CA THR A 90 7.71 -22.86 -0.18
C THR A 90 7.34 -23.93 0.84
N PHE A 91 6.06 -24.23 0.98
CA PHE A 91 5.61 -25.50 1.55
C PHE A 91 6.46 -26.62 0.94
N ILE A 92 7.23 -27.34 1.76
CA ILE A 92 7.94 -28.54 1.31
C ILE A 92 6.85 -29.57 1.07
N PRO A 93 6.50 -29.89 -0.18
CA PRO A 93 5.49 -30.88 -0.40
C PRO A 93 5.98 -32.24 0.14
N PRO A 94 5.06 -33.12 0.57
CA PRO A 94 5.41 -34.51 0.86
C PRO A 94 6.21 -35.12 -0.31
N PRO A 95 7.11 -36.07 -0.04
CA PRO A 95 8.05 -36.58 -1.03
C PRO A 95 7.35 -36.97 -2.34
N GLY A 96 7.66 -36.24 -3.42
CA GLY A 96 7.08 -36.41 -4.75
C GLY A 96 6.09 -35.33 -5.19
N GLY A 97 5.73 -34.36 -4.35
CA GLY A 97 4.96 -33.19 -4.81
C GLY A 97 5.85 -32.19 -5.55
N ALA A 98 5.35 -31.64 -6.65
CA ALA A 98 6.04 -30.59 -7.38
C ALA A 98 6.05 -29.30 -6.54
N HIS A 99 7.22 -28.70 -6.34
CA HIS A 99 7.32 -27.30 -5.93
C HIS A 99 6.72 -26.46 -7.07
N LEU A 100 5.47 -26.01 -6.91
CA LEU A 100 4.76 -25.31 -7.97
C LEU A 100 5.39 -23.95 -8.31
N PHE A 101 6.32 -23.46 -7.47
CA PHE A 101 7.24 -22.37 -7.80
C PHE A 101 8.65 -22.69 -7.32
N ASN A 102 9.49 -23.22 -8.23
CA ASN A 102 10.93 -23.26 -8.07
C ASN A 102 11.51 -21.88 -8.41
N LEU A 103 11.20 -20.86 -7.60
CA LEU A 103 11.86 -19.56 -7.65
C LEU A 103 13.19 -19.66 -6.88
N GLY A 104 14.10 -20.48 -7.43
CA GLY A 104 15.48 -20.64 -6.97
C GLY A 104 15.61 -21.51 -5.73
N ASP A 105 15.76 -22.82 -5.93
CA ASP A 105 16.35 -23.75 -4.97
C ASP A 105 17.54 -23.10 -4.24
N ASN A 106 17.45 -23.01 -2.91
CA ASN A 106 18.50 -22.68 -1.92
C ASN A 106 18.78 -21.22 -1.52
N LEU A 107 18.27 -20.17 -2.18
CA LEU A 107 18.65 -18.80 -1.79
C LEU A 107 17.78 -18.14 -0.72
N ASN A 108 16.53 -18.59 -0.53
CA ASN A 108 15.59 -17.95 0.42
C ASN A 108 14.81 -18.92 1.32
N GLN A 109 15.06 -20.24 1.26
CA GLN A 109 14.28 -21.27 1.97
C GLN A 109 14.37 -21.23 3.52
N ASN A 110 15.09 -20.28 4.10
CA ASN A 110 15.13 -20.05 5.55
C ASN A 110 15.07 -18.55 5.91
N ARG A 111 14.72 -17.69 4.94
CA ARG A 111 14.59 -16.28 5.25
C ARG A 111 13.28 -16.11 5.99
N GLN A 112 13.37 -15.93 7.31
CA GLN A 112 12.23 -15.46 8.09
C GLN A 112 11.81 -14.13 7.46
N VAL A 113 10.72 -14.17 6.73
CA VAL A 113 10.07 -12.95 6.27
C VAL A 113 9.67 -12.10 7.48
N PRO A 114 9.68 -10.79 7.30
CA PRO A 114 9.10 -9.89 8.27
C PRO A 114 7.59 -10.11 8.33
N ARG A 115 7.15 -10.68 9.44
CA ARG A 115 5.73 -10.77 9.81
C ARG A 115 5.49 -9.63 10.78
N GLY A 116 4.70 -8.65 10.38
CA GLY A 116 4.58 -7.38 11.07
C GLY A 116 3.97 -7.44 12.48
N PRO A 117 3.36 -6.37 13.00
CA PRO A 117 2.74 -6.37 14.32
C PRO A 117 1.66 -7.44 14.43
N ASP A 118 1.37 -7.83 15.67
CA ASP A 118 0.17 -8.63 15.94
C ASP A 118 -1.08 -7.90 15.42
N ALA A 119 -1.70 -8.57 14.46
CA ALA A 119 -2.87 -8.17 13.71
C ALA A 119 -4.04 -9.11 14.00
N ALA A 120 -3.96 -9.96 15.04
CA ALA A 120 -5.05 -10.80 15.50
C ALA A 120 -6.32 -9.98 15.78
N ARG A 121 -6.16 -8.75 16.27
CA ARG A 121 -7.26 -7.77 16.45
C ARG A 121 -8.02 -7.41 15.15
N TYR A 122 -7.40 -7.63 13.99
CA TYR A 122 -8.01 -7.44 12.67
C TYR A 122 -8.46 -8.76 12.04
N GLY A 123 -8.54 -9.82 12.85
CA GLY A 123 -8.96 -11.16 12.47
C GLY A 123 -7.88 -12.00 11.80
N TYR A 124 -6.59 -11.60 11.89
CA TYR A 124 -5.51 -12.47 11.43
C TYR A 124 -5.31 -13.66 12.38
N VAL A 125 -5.13 -14.84 11.81
CA VAL A 125 -4.98 -16.09 12.56
C VAL A 125 -3.80 -16.88 12.01
N VAL A 126 -3.15 -17.66 12.86
CA VAL A 126 -2.15 -18.63 12.42
C VAL A 126 -2.91 -19.83 11.84
N GLY A 127 -2.87 -19.99 10.51
CA GLY A 127 -3.50 -21.09 9.80
C GLY A 127 -2.47 -22.11 9.27
N PRO A 128 -2.91 -23.14 8.53
CA PRO A 128 -1.99 -24.03 7.84
C PRO A 128 -1.27 -23.29 6.70
N GLU A 129 -0.08 -23.76 6.34
CA GLU A 129 0.53 -23.39 5.04
C GLU A 129 -0.30 -23.98 3.90
N GLY A 130 -0.27 -23.30 2.75
CA GLY A 130 -1.01 -23.70 1.56
C GLY A 130 -0.18 -23.51 0.29
N ALA A 131 -0.68 -24.00 -0.85
CA ALA A 131 -0.07 -23.73 -2.13
C ALA A 131 -0.17 -22.23 -2.48
N PHE A 132 0.83 -21.65 -3.13
CA PHE A 132 0.77 -20.25 -3.58
C PHE A 132 -0.47 -19.99 -4.43
N GLY A 133 -1.24 -18.98 -4.04
CA GLY A 133 -2.40 -18.49 -4.78
C GLY A 133 -2.16 -17.12 -5.42
N PHE A 134 -3.24 -16.35 -5.55
CA PHE A 134 -3.22 -15.06 -6.21
C PHE A 134 -2.41 -14.01 -5.44
N PHE A 135 -2.74 -13.79 -4.16
CA PHE A 135 -2.21 -12.66 -3.40
C PHE A 135 -0.78 -12.89 -2.91
N ASP A 136 -0.54 -14.00 -2.22
CA ASP A 136 0.81 -14.41 -1.79
C ASP A 136 1.77 -14.55 -2.99
N GLY A 137 1.33 -15.09 -4.12
CA GLY A 137 2.15 -15.19 -5.34
C GLY A 137 2.59 -13.83 -5.89
N ILE A 138 1.78 -12.78 -5.77
CA ILE A 138 2.13 -11.39 -6.14
C ILE A 138 3.12 -10.80 -5.14
N VAL A 139 2.84 -10.99 -3.85
CA VAL A 139 3.68 -10.45 -2.77
C VAL A 139 5.07 -11.09 -2.77
N CYS A 140 5.14 -12.41 -2.94
CA CYS A 140 6.43 -13.11 -3.00
C CYS A 140 7.25 -12.72 -4.22
N GLN A 141 6.61 -12.38 -5.35
CA GLN A 141 7.31 -11.81 -6.50
C GLN A 141 8.04 -10.50 -6.14
N ILE A 142 7.43 -9.65 -5.30
CA ILE A 142 8.05 -8.41 -4.81
C ILE A 142 9.25 -8.74 -3.94
N ILE A 143 9.07 -9.58 -2.92
CA ILE A 143 10.13 -9.93 -1.97
C ILE A 143 11.35 -10.54 -2.67
N LEU A 144 11.12 -11.43 -3.64
CA LEU A 144 12.19 -12.06 -4.41
C LEU A 144 12.95 -11.09 -5.31
N SER A 145 12.27 -10.04 -5.79
CA SER A 145 12.87 -9.04 -6.68
C SER A 145 13.48 -7.86 -5.92
N MET A 146 13.29 -7.81 -4.60
CA MET A 146 13.63 -6.68 -3.73
C MET A 146 15.14 -6.38 -3.55
N PRO A 147 16.07 -7.36 -3.57
CA PRO A 147 17.48 -7.08 -3.35
C PRO A 147 18.03 -5.97 -4.27
N PRO A 148 18.81 -5.01 -3.72
CA PRO A 148 19.45 -5.03 -2.40
C PRO A 148 18.60 -4.44 -1.26
N MET A 149 17.33 -4.09 -1.50
CA MET A 149 16.44 -3.64 -0.43
C MET A 149 15.98 -4.83 0.40
N GLU A 150 15.68 -4.57 1.66
CA GLU A 150 15.14 -5.55 2.59
C GLU A 150 14.03 -4.90 3.42
N PHE A 151 13.10 -5.72 3.90
CA PHE A 151 12.16 -5.28 4.92
C PHE A 151 12.85 -5.39 6.28
N GLU A 152 12.80 -4.30 7.04
CA GLU A 152 13.56 -4.18 8.29
C GLU A 152 12.85 -4.74 9.54
N ASP A 153 11.73 -5.48 9.41
CA ASP A 153 11.04 -6.08 10.56
C ASP A 153 11.62 -7.46 10.93
N LEU A 154 12.88 -7.45 11.38
CA LEU A 154 13.66 -8.64 11.75
C LEU A 154 13.31 -9.19 13.14
N ARG A 155 12.11 -8.94 13.67
CA ARG A 155 11.77 -9.49 14.99
C ARG A 155 11.67 -11.01 14.88
N PRO A 156 12.54 -11.77 15.56
CA PRO A 156 12.41 -13.21 15.54
C PRO A 156 11.07 -13.56 16.18
N TRP A 157 10.24 -14.31 15.45
CA TRP A 157 9.12 -15.01 16.07
C TRP A 157 9.66 -15.92 17.17
N GLY A 158 8.78 -16.39 18.05
CA GLY A 158 9.16 -17.46 18.96
C GLY A 158 9.82 -18.60 18.19
N SER A 159 10.72 -19.34 18.85
CA SER A 159 11.44 -20.46 18.23
C SER A 159 10.53 -21.54 17.62
N ASP A 160 9.22 -21.48 17.92
CA ASP A 160 8.18 -22.34 17.38
C ASP A 160 7.62 -21.88 16.02
N GLY A 161 8.01 -20.70 15.52
CA GLY A 161 7.45 -20.09 14.30
C GLY A 161 5.96 -19.76 14.39
N ARG A 162 5.38 -19.83 15.59
CA ARG A 162 3.93 -19.70 15.84
C ARG A 162 3.59 -18.67 16.90
N THR A 163 4.53 -18.35 17.78
CA THR A 163 4.37 -17.30 18.77
C THR A 163 4.72 -15.96 18.13
N PRO A 164 3.72 -15.07 17.91
CA PRO A 164 4.00 -13.75 17.38
C PRO A 164 4.93 -12.98 18.33
N PRO A 165 5.79 -12.09 17.80
CA PRO A 165 6.72 -11.33 18.63
C PRO A 165 5.94 -10.52 19.65
N THR A 166 6.06 -10.88 20.93
CA THR A 166 5.45 -10.16 22.04
C THR A 166 6.15 -8.83 22.20
N ASN A 167 5.55 -7.76 21.67
CA ASN A 167 5.94 -6.41 22.07
C ASN A 167 4.74 -5.71 22.72
N PRO A 168 4.72 -5.57 24.06
CA PRO A 168 3.66 -4.85 24.76
C PRO A 168 3.71 -3.35 24.48
N ASP A 169 4.81 -2.82 23.94
CA ASP A 169 5.00 -1.39 23.72
C ASP A 169 4.98 -1.05 22.22
N ARG A 170 3.82 -0.59 21.73
CA ARG A 170 3.65 -0.10 20.35
C ARG A 170 4.49 1.14 20.04
N SER A 171 5.18 1.69 21.04
CA SER A 171 6.07 2.85 20.92
C SER A 171 7.43 2.49 20.29
N ALA A 172 7.83 1.22 20.30
CA ALA A 172 9.02 0.75 19.59
C ALA A 172 8.70 0.50 18.10
N GLU A 173 8.59 1.61 17.37
CA GLU A 173 9.08 1.82 16.01
C GLU A 173 8.83 0.67 15.01
N PHE A 174 7.56 0.38 14.73
CA PHE A 174 7.25 -0.44 13.57
C PHE A 174 7.72 0.25 12.30
N THR A 175 8.53 -0.45 11.52
CA THR A 175 8.83 -0.03 10.16
C THR A 175 7.51 0.10 9.42
N ARG A 176 7.29 1.20 8.69
CA ARG A 176 6.06 1.40 7.91
C ARG A 176 6.07 0.63 6.59
N ASN A 177 6.86 -0.45 6.55
CA ASN A 177 7.09 -1.28 5.39
C ASN A 177 5.93 -2.26 5.22
N ASP A 178 5.23 -2.21 4.09
CA ASP A 178 4.14 -3.14 3.79
C ASP A 178 3.93 -3.31 2.28
N ILE A 179 3.23 -4.37 1.92
CA ILE A 179 2.74 -4.62 0.57
C ILE A 179 1.24 -4.83 0.67
N VAL A 180 0.50 -4.09 -0.14
CA VAL A 180 -0.95 -4.25 -0.22
C VAL A 180 -1.32 -4.65 -1.64
N VAL A 181 -2.07 -5.73 -1.77
CA VAL A 181 -2.56 -6.22 -3.05
C VAL A 181 -4.07 -6.27 -3.02
N SER A 182 -4.71 -5.56 -3.94
CA SER A 182 -6.16 -5.56 -4.11
C SER A 182 -6.50 -5.93 -5.54
N ALA A 183 -7.51 -6.77 -5.74
CA ALA A 183 -8.07 -6.98 -7.06
C ALA A 183 -9.51 -6.47 -7.12
N PHE A 184 -9.91 -5.96 -8.26
CA PHE A 184 -11.22 -5.39 -8.51
C PHE A 184 -11.81 -6.01 -9.76
N SER A 185 -13.11 -6.23 -9.74
CA SER A 185 -13.90 -6.37 -10.95
C SER A 185 -14.57 -5.03 -11.25
N TYR A 186 -14.67 -4.68 -12.52
CA TYR A 186 -15.38 -3.48 -12.95
C TYR A 186 -16.26 -3.76 -14.16
N THR A 187 -17.34 -3.00 -14.25
CA THR A 187 -18.27 -3.02 -15.37
C THR A 187 -18.45 -1.61 -15.92
N MET A 188 -18.73 -1.51 -17.21
CA MET A 188 -19.16 -0.26 -17.82
C MET A 188 -20.68 -0.15 -17.70
N MET A 189 -21.17 0.93 -17.08
CA MET A 189 -22.60 1.17 -16.90
C MET A 189 -23.07 2.32 -17.79
N ASP A 190 -24.23 2.14 -18.43
CA ASP A 190 -24.93 3.18 -19.19
C ASP A 190 -26.06 3.77 -18.34
N PHE A 191 -25.77 4.91 -17.72
CA PHE A 191 -26.69 5.68 -16.88
C PHE A 191 -27.76 6.43 -17.67
N ASN A 192 -27.77 6.37 -19.01
CA ASN A 192 -28.90 6.87 -19.80
C ASN A 192 -30.02 5.83 -19.95
N LYS A 193 -29.71 4.56 -19.69
CA LYS A 193 -30.70 3.48 -19.71
C LYS A 193 -31.19 3.26 -18.28
N PRO A 194 -32.51 3.20 -18.06
CA PRO A 194 -33.02 2.80 -16.76
C PRO A 194 -32.55 1.37 -16.47
N PHE A 195 -31.88 1.17 -15.33
CA PHE A 195 -31.62 -0.17 -14.83
C PHE A 195 -32.96 -0.90 -14.63
N LYS A 196 -32.99 -2.23 -14.77
CA LYS A 196 -34.20 -3.06 -14.66
C LYS A 196 -34.96 -2.85 -13.33
N ASP A 197 -34.32 -2.25 -12.33
CA ASP A 197 -34.89 -1.89 -11.02
C ASP A 197 -34.54 -0.45 -10.61
N ALA A 198 -34.27 0.44 -11.58
CA ALA A 198 -33.99 1.84 -11.28
C ALA A 198 -35.22 2.47 -10.60
N VAL A 199 -35.03 2.93 -9.37
CA VAL A 199 -36.08 3.61 -8.62
C VAL A 199 -36.52 4.86 -9.39
N PRO A 200 -37.83 5.01 -9.70
CA PRO A 200 -38.34 6.20 -10.36
C PRO A 200 -37.90 7.47 -9.61
N GLY A 201 -37.20 8.37 -10.30
CA GLY A 201 -36.70 9.62 -9.70
C GLY A 201 -35.21 9.65 -9.31
N GLY A 202 -34.43 8.62 -9.64
CA GLY A 202 -32.96 8.69 -9.55
C GLY A 202 -32.41 9.84 -10.40
N VAL A 203 -31.87 10.88 -9.76
CA VAL A 203 -31.23 12.02 -10.43
C VAL A 203 -29.84 11.59 -10.88
N ARG A 204 -29.37 12.01 -12.06
CA ARG A 204 -27.99 11.73 -12.50
C ARG A 204 -26.99 12.35 -11.51
N GLY A 205 -26.09 11.55 -10.96
CA GLY A 205 -25.07 12.03 -10.01
C GLY A 205 -24.15 13.07 -10.67
N PRO A 206 -23.60 14.04 -9.91
CA PRO A 206 -22.84 15.18 -10.44
C PRO A 206 -21.53 14.78 -11.16
N THR A 207 -21.09 13.53 -11.01
CA THR A 207 -19.84 12.99 -11.60
C THR A 207 -20.06 12.10 -12.81
N VAL A 208 -21.30 11.84 -13.24
CA VAL A 208 -21.57 11.05 -14.44
C VAL A 208 -21.29 11.92 -15.68
N PRO A 209 -20.40 11.50 -16.59
CA PRO A 209 -20.10 12.26 -17.79
C PRO A 209 -21.34 12.46 -18.67
N SER A 210 -21.31 13.48 -19.53
CA SER A 210 -22.46 13.82 -20.39
C SER A 210 -22.95 12.65 -21.25
N ASN A 211 -22.04 11.78 -21.68
CA ASN A 211 -22.33 10.56 -22.46
C ASN A 211 -23.08 9.47 -21.66
N GLY A 212 -23.18 9.59 -20.34
CA GLY A 212 -23.86 8.63 -19.46
C GLY A 212 -23.14 7.30 -19.27
N LEU A 213 -21.97 7.13 -19.85
CA LEU A 213 -21.18 5.93 -19.68
C LEU A 213 -20.17 6.13 -18.55
N TYR A 214 -20.12 5.19 -17.61
CA TYR A 214 -19.25 5.31 -16.45
C TYR A 214 -18.83 3.94 -15.93
N VAL A 215 -17.53 3.80 -15.64
CA VAL A 215 -16.95 2.58 -15.09
C VAL A 215 -17.20 2.53 -13.60
N ARG A 216 -17.68 1.37 -13.15
CA ARG A 216 -18.02 1.10 -11.77
C ARG A 216 -17.32 -0.15 -11.30
N ILE A 217 -16.81 -0.11 -10.07
CA ILE A 217 -16.23 -1.29 -9.43
C ILE A 217 -17.40 -2.16 -8.96
N THR A 218 -17.46 -3.40 -9.44
CA THR A 218 -18.55 -4.36 -9.16
C THR A 218 -18.10 -5.54 -8.31
N GLY A 219 -16.82 -5.62 -7.96
CA GLY A 219 -16.27 -6.71 -7.17
C GLY A 219 -14.91 -6.33 -6.61
N ARG A 220 -14.55 -6.95 -5.48
CA ARG A 220 -13.25 -6.77 -4.83
C ARG A 220 -12.79 -8.08 -4.22
N TYR A 221 -11.50 -8.31 -4.34
CA TYR A 221 -10.83 -9.45 -3.74
C TYR A 221 -9.62 -8.98 -2.92
N PRO A 222 -9.32 -9.65 -1.80
CA PRO A 222 -10.09 -10.77 -1.24
C PRO A 222 -11.42 -10.29 -0.61
N ARG A 223 -12.47 -11.12 -0.67
CA ARG A 223 -13.81 -10.75 -0.19
C ARG A 223 -13.83 -10.56 1.31
N ASP A 224 -13.08 -11.35 2.07
CA ASP A 224 -13.07 -11.23 3.54
C ASP A 224 -12.32 -9.97 4.03
N ASN A 225 -11.47 -9.38 3.19
CA ASN A 225 -10.75 -8.12 3.45
C ASN A 225 -11.24 -6.99 2.56
N ARG A 226 -12.50 -7.04 2.15
CA ARG A 226 -13.06 -5.98 1.31
C ARG A 226 -13.24 -4.66 2.07
N TYR A 227 -13.38 -4.66 3.40
CA TYR A 227 -13.62 -3.44 4.17
C TYR A 227 -12.57 -3.15 5.22
N CYS A 228 -12.43 -1.85 5.48
CA CYS A 228 -11.84 -1.35 6.70
C CYS A 228 -12.72 -1.76 7.89
N THR A 229 -12.26 -2.78 8.60
CA THR A 229 -12.72 -3.07 9.96
C THR A 229 -11.65 -2.56 10.91
N THR A 230 -12.02 -1.62 11.77
CA THR A 230 -11.17 -1.18 12.87
C THR A 230 -10.96 -2.32 13.87
N ALA A 231 -10.00 -2.15 14.78
CA ALA A 231 -9.59 -3.20 15.71
C ALA A 231 -10.68 -3.64 16.71
N ASP A 232 -11.71 -2.83 16.92
CA ASP A 232 -12.88 -3.12 17.75
C ASP A 232 -14.00 -3.84 16.97
N GLY A 233 -13.75 -4.17 15.70
CA GLY A 233 -14.75 -4.79 14.82
C GLY A 233 -15.84 -3.83 14.37
N SER A 234 -15.74 -2.52 14.71
CA SER A 234 -16.48 -1.51 13.96
C SER A 234 -15.84 -1.33 12.58
N GLY A 235 -16.58 -0.82 11.60
CA GLY A 235 -16.08 -0.80 10.24
C GLY A 235 -17.16 -0.54 9.22
N ASP A 236 -16.73 -0.40 7.98
CA ASP A 236 -17.66 -0.26 6.88
C ASP A 236 -18.32 -1.61 6.60
N ASP A 237 -19.57 -1.80 7.02
CA ASP A 237 -20.38 -2.97 6.67
C ASP A 237 -21.10 -2.81 5.33
N ARG A 238 -20.99 -1.64 4.68
CA ARG A 238 -21.69 -1.35 3.43
C ARG A 238 -21.14 -2.22 2.31
N ASP A 239 -22.02 -2.59 1.40
CA ASP A 239 -21.58 -3.17 0.15
C ASP A 239 -21.22 -2.09 -0.87
N PRO A 240 -19.98 -2.02 -1.36
CA PRO A 240 -19.59 -1.11 -2.42
C PRO A 240 -20.15 -1.61 -3.77
N PHE A 241 -20.77 -2.81 -3.79
CA PHE A 241 -21.45 -3.39 -4.93
C PHE A 241 -22.95 -3.08 -4.95
N ASP A 242 -23.47 -2.32 -3.98
CA ASP A 242 -24.82 -1.75 -4.05
C ASP A 242 -24.83 -0.58 -5.05
N TYR A 243 -24.60 -0.90 -6.33
CA TYR A 243 -24.68 0.04 -7.43
C TYR A 243 -26.13 0.32 -7.84
N LYS A 244 -27.10 -0.37 -7.23
CA LYS A 244 -28.52 -0.31 -7.57
C LYS A 244 -29.32 0.66 -6.70
N THR A 245 -28.75 1.27 -5.66
CA THR A 245 -29.54 2.19 -4.83
C THR A 245 -29.82 3.54 -5.48
N PRO A 246 -30.96 4.18 -5.13
CA PRO A 246 -31.26 5.56 -5.54
C PRO A 246 -30.39 6.64 -4.89
N ASP A 247 -29.75 6.38 -3.74
CA ASP A 247 -28.90 7.34 -3.04
C ASP A 247 -27.47 7.43 -3.61
N LEU A 248 -27.11 6.53 -4.53
CA LEU A 248 -25.88 6.49 -5.33
C LEU A 248 -25.52 7.85 -5.96
N TYR A 249 -26.54 8.68 -6.17
CA TYR A 249 -26.45 9.91 -6.95
C TYR A 249 -26.38 11.21 -6.14
N SER A 250 -26.71 11.21 -4.85
CA SER A 250 -26.77 12.45 -4.04
C SER A 250 -25.89 12.43 -2.79
N ALA A 251 -25.67 11.26 -2.18
CA ALA A 251 -24.70 11.06 -1.12
C ALA A 251 -24.53 9.56 -0.86
N TRP A 252 -23.32 9.02 -1.06
CA TRP A 252 -22.90 7.63 -0.77
C TRP A 252 -22.88 7.27 0.73
N ARG A 253 -23.84 7.78 1.51
CA ARG A 253 -23.82 7.72 2.96
C ARG A 253 -24.67 6.59 3.54
N ARG A 254 -25.48 5.85 2.75
CA ARG A 254 -26.46 4.88 3.28
C ARG A 254 -26.80 3.66 2.38
N GLY A 255 -25.79 2.97 1.84
CA GLY A 255 -26.00 1.66 1.20
C GLY A 255 -26.34 0.56 2.22
N ARG A 256 -27.15 -0.44 1.82
CA ARG A 256 -27.41 -1.64 2.64
C ARG A 256 -26.21 -2.61 2.54
N PRO A 257 -26.07 -3.59 3.46
CA PRO A 257 -25.16 -4.71 3.26
C PRO A 257 -25.57 -5.52 2.02
N ALA A 258 -24.60 -6.20 1.40
CA ALA A 258 -24.73 -6.88 0.12
C ALA A 258 -25.98 -7.76 0.07
N ASP A 259 -26.83 -7.57 -0.94
CA ASP A 259 -27.86 -8.55 -1.21
C ASP A 259 -27.23 -9.84 -1.76
N LEU A 260 -27.88 -10.97 -1.48
CA LEU A 260 -27.42 -12.28 -1.95
C LEU A 260 -27.56 -12.41 -3.49
N ASP A 261 -28.30 -11.49 -4.11
CA ASP A 261 -28.66 -11.50 -5.52
C ASP A 261 -27.54 -10.88 -6.39
N GLU A 262 -26.67 -10.06 -5.80
CA GLU A 262 -25.49 -9.44 -6.42
C GLU A 262 -24.26 -10.35 -6.45
N LEU A 263 -24.25 -11.44 -5.67
CA LEU A 263 -23.13 -12.38 -5.56
C LEU A 263 -23.28 -13.65 -6.43
N GLY A 264 -24.37 -13.78 -7.19
CA GLY A 264 -24.54 -14.85 -8.20
C GLY A 264 -24.56 -16.28 -7.65
N TYR A 265 -24.67 -16.48 -6.33
CA TYR A 265 -24.74 -17.78 -5.69
C TYR A 265 -26.00 -17.86 -4.82
N GLY A 266 -26.93 -18.74 -5.20
CA GLY A 266 -28.23 -18.96 -4.55
C GLY A 266 -28.13 -19.56 -3.15
N ILE A 267 -27.60 -18.80 -2.19
CA ILE A 267 -27.63 -19.12 -0.76
C ILE A 267 -28.93 -18.51 -0.19
N PRO A 268 -29.77 -19.26 0.55
CA PRO A 268 -31.09 -18.80 0.98
C PRO A 268 -31.05 -17.66 2.03
N ILE A 269 -31.86 -16.63 1.76
CA ILE A 269 -32.04 -15.35 2.48
C ILE A 269 -32.70 -15.57 3.86
N THR A 270 -31.94 -16.05 4.84
CA THR A 270 -32.44 -16.14 6.23
C THR A 270 -31.49 -15.57 7.29
N ASP A 271 -30.50 -14.74 6.92
CA ASP A 271 -29.66 -14.07 7.91
C ASP A 271 -30.41 -12.89 8.59
N PRO A 272 -30.72 -12.96 9.89
CA PRO A 272 -31.42 -11.89 10.62
C PRO A 272 -30.64 -10.57 10.71
N ARG A 273 -29.37 -10.53 10.31
CA ARG A 273 -28.56 -9.29 10.22
C ARG A 273 -29.01 -8.35 9.10
N TYR A 274 -29.90 -8.79 8.22
CA TYR A 274 -30.33 -8.05 7.02
C TYR A 274 -31.39 -6.95 7.29
N ASN A 275 -32.10 -7.02 8.43
CA ASN A 275 -33.24 -6.13 8.73
C ASN A 275 -32.95 -5.02 9.75
N SER A 276 -31.71 -4.89 10.25
CA SER A 276 -31.37 -3.80 11.16
C SER A 276 -30.90 -2.57 10.38
N ALA A 277 -31.66 -1.47 10.48
CA ALA A 277 -31.22 -0.17 10.00
C ALA A 277 -29.98 0.26 10.82
N ARG A 278 -28.77 0.02 10.30
CA ARG A 278 -27.54 0.48 10.97
C ARG A 278 -27.43 2.00 10.82
N THR A 279 -27.64 2.72 11.92
CA THR A 279 -27.67 4.20 11.97
C THR A 279 -26.29 4.86 12.06
N ASN A 280 -25.21 4.08 12.15
CA ASN A 280 -23.84 4.58 12.36
C ASN A 280 -22.91 4.27 11.17
N ILE A 281 -23.37 4.55 9.96
CA ILE A 281 -22.45 4.59 8.80
C ILE A 281 -21.72 5.94 8.87
N THR A 282 -20.49 5.91 9.35
CA THR A 282 -19.64 7.11 9.40
C THR A 282 -19.40 7.60 7.97
N SER A 283 -19.42 8.92 7.78
CA SER A 283 -19.20 9.56 6.48
C SER A 283 -17.75 9.49 5.99
N GLU A 284 -16.91 8.69 6.63
CA GLU A 284 -15.46 8.69 6.47
C GLU A 284 -15.02 7.43 5.71
N SER A 285 -14.25 7.67 4.64
CA SER A 285 -13.45 6.77 3.81
C SER A 285 -13.92 5.31 3.60
N GLN A 286 -14.25 4.97 2.34
CA GLN A 286 -14.33 3.59 1.85
C GLN A 286 -12.93 3.01 1.56
N GLY A 287 -12.04 3.07 2.55
CA GLY A 287 -10.68 2.58 2.41
C GLY A 287 -10.67 1.14 1.88
N ILE A 288 -9.79 0.88 0.92
CA ILE A 288 -9.56 -0.48 0.45
C ILE A 288 -8.64 -1.16 1.46
N ARG A 289 -8.98 -2.37 1.93
CA ARG A 289 -8.07 -3.13 2.80
C ARG A 289 -7.17 -4.05 1.98
N GLY A 290 -7.76 -4.88 1.11
CA GLY A 290 -6.99 -5.80 0.27
C GLY A 290 -6.26 -6.88 1.09
N PHE A 291 -5.38 -7.63 0.42
CA PHE A 291 -4.41 -8.49 1.09
C PHE A 291 -3.23 -7.63 1.58
N VAL A 292 -2.86 -7.77 2.85
CA VAL A 292 -1.83 -6.95 3.49
C VAL A 292 -0.73 -7.86 4.00
N PHE A 293 0.51 -7.59 3.61
CA PHE A 293 1.63 -8.49 3.86
C PHE A 293 2.14 -8.44 5.30
N THR A 294 2.50 -7.25 5.81
CA THR A 294 3.03 -7.10 7.16
C THR A 294 1.98 -6.56 8.13
N GLY A 295 1.00 -5.79 7.64
CA GLY A 295 0.04 -5.08 8.48
C GLY A 295 0.57 -3.76 9.03
N ASN A 296 1.67 -3.25 8.49
CA ASN A 296 2.27 -1.96 8.84
C ASN A 296 1.71 -0.78 8.03
N ALA A 297 1.06 -1.03 6.89
CA ALA A 297 0.35 -0.02 6.12
C ALA A 297 -0.97 0.30 6.81
N VAL A 298 -0.89 1.30 7.68
CA VAL A 298 -2.04 1.81 8.40
C VAL A 298 -2.49 3.12 7.75
N GLY A 299 -3.68 3.09 7.15
CA GLY A 299 -4.40 4.31 6.76
C GLY A 299 -5.11 4.90 7.98
N THR A 300 -4.94 6.20 8.24
CA THR A 300 -5.81 6.95 9.14
C THR A 300 -7.18 7.09 8.48
N VAL A 301 -8.20 6.42 9.03
CA VAL A 301 -9.59 6.65 8.60
C VAL A 301 -10.08 7.96 9.17
N ASN A 302 -9.74 8.22 10.44
CA ASN A 302 -10.06 9.46 11.12
C ASN A 302 -8.79 10.06 11.76
N PRO A 303 -8.28 11.20 11.26
CA PRO A 303 -7.08 11.84 11.82
C PRO A 303 -7.27 12.33 13.27
N SER A 304 -8.51 12.43 13.75
CA SER A 304 -8.82 12.82 15.13
C SER A 304 -8.90 11.65 16.12
N ASN A 305 -8.96 10.40 15.63
CA ASN A 305 -8.98 9.20 16.48
C ASN A 305 -7.77 8.29 16.16
N PRO A 306 -6.73 8.27 17.01
CA PRO A 306 -5.57 7.40 16.84
C PRO A 306 -5.87 5.91 17.10
N ASN A 307 -7.12 5.50 17.22
CA ASN A 307 -7.52 4.09 17.23
C ASN A 307 -8.32 3.71 15.97
N ASP A 308 -8.71 4.69 15.15
CA ASP A 308 -9.51 4.50 13.94
C ASP A 308 -8.61 4.35 12.71
N TYR A 309 -8.03 3.17 12.66
CA TYR A 309 -7.02 2.79 11.68
C TYR A 309 -7.51 1.63 10.83
N CYS A 310 -7.43 1.81 9.51
CA CYS A 310 -7.65 0.74 8.56
C CYS A 310 -6.31 0.20 8.10
N LEU A 311 -6.12 -1.12 8.23
CA LEU A 311 -5.01 -1.78 7.56
C LEU A 311 -5.31 -1.88 6.07
N GLY A 312 -4.34 -1.53 5.23
CA GLY A 312 -4.39 -1.81 3.81
C GLY A 312 -4.13 -0.63 2.89
N SER A 313 -4.89 -0.60 1.80
CA SER A 313 -4.68 0.25 0.65
C SER A 313 -4.97 1.70 0.99
N ARG A 314 -4.17 2.61 0.42
CA ARG A 314 -4.44 4.05 0.51
C ARG A 314 -5.53 4.50 -0.46
N PHE A 315 -5.88 3.65 -1.42
CA PHE A 315 -6.91 3.97 -2.38
C PHE A 315 -8.28 3.72 -1.79
N THR A 316 -9.19 4.61 -2.13
CA THR A 316 -10.63 4.41 -1.99
C THR A 316 -11.21 3.87 -3.30
N VAL A 317 -12.42 3.29 -3.25
CA VAL A 317 -13.14 2.89 -4.48
C VAL A 317 -13.26 4.06 -5.44
N GLN A 318 -13.61 5.22 -4.90
CA GLN A 318 -13.85 6.44 -5.66
C GLN A 318 -12.60 6.87 -6.40
N GLU A 319 -11.42 6.76 -5.78
CA GLU A 319 -10.16 7.09 -6.45
C GLU A 319 -9.82 6.09 -7.56
N VAL A 320 -10.10 4.80 -7.37
CA VAL A 320 -9.93 3.79 -8.41
C VAL A 320 -10.90 4.04 -9.57
N GLU A 321 -12.19 4.25 -9.29
CA GLU A 321 -13.21 4.61 -10.28
C GLU A 321 -12.85 5.90 -11.01
N ALA A 322 -12.46 6.96 -10.28
CA ALA A 322 -12.08 8.23 -10.86
C ALA A 322 -10.90 8.07 -11.83
N ARG A 323 -9.90 7.23 -11.51
CA ARG A 323 -8.77 6.94 -12.41
C ARG A 323 -9.17 6.15 -13.64
N LEU A 324 -10.00 5.12 -13.46
CA LEU A 324 -10.55 4.34 -14.57
C LEU A 324 -11.37 5.23 -15.53
N ASN A 325 -12.14 6.16 -14.98
CA ASN A 325 -12.97 7.10 -15.73
C ASN A 325 -12.18 8.29 -16.30
N ALA A 326 -11.10 8.75 -15.66
CA ALA A 326 -10.23 9.80 -16.20
C ALA A 326 -9.50 9.35 -17.48
N THR A 327 -9.18 8.05 -17.57
CA THR A 327 -8.56 7.48 -18.77
C THR A 327 -9.55 7.42 -19.94
N LEU A 328 -10.85 7.31 -19.64
CA LEU A 328 -11.92 7.21 -20.64
C LEU A 328 -12.16 8.52 -21.39
N SER A 329 -12.30 9.62 -20.65
CA SER A 329 -12.62 10.93 -21.21
C SER A 329 -11.59 11.44 -22.24
N THR A 330 -10.35 10.94 -22.19
CA THR A 330 -9.27 11.37 -23.08
C THR A 330 -9.21 10.63 -24.42
N MET A 331 -9.81 9.43 -24.52
CA MET A 331 -9.63 8.55 -25.69
C MET A 331 -10.91 8.34 -26.52
N GLY A 332 -12.08 8.72 -26.02
CA GLY A 332 -13.35 8.50 -26.73
C GLY A 332 -13.69 7.03 -26.95
N LEU A 333 -13.10 6.13 -26.16
CA LEU A 333 -13.25 4.67 -26.25
C LEU A 333 -14.32 4.12 -25.29
N ASP A 334 -15.16 5.00 -24.75
CA ASP A 334 -16.11 4.70 -23.68
C ASP A 334 -17.06 3.57 -24.06
N ALA A 335 -17.50 3.54 -25.32
CA ALA A 335 -18.43 2.52 -25.82
C ALA A 335 -17.80 1.13 -26.04
N TYR A 336 -16.46 1.02 -26.04
CA TYR A 336 -15.75 -0.22 -26.41
C TYR A 336 -14.99 -0.86 -25.25
N ARG A 337 -15.03 -0.29 -24.05
CA ARG A 337 -14.35 -0.89 -22.90
C ARG A 337 -15.12 -2.13 -22.44
N PRO A 338 -14.53 -3.34 -22.54
CA PRO A 338 -15.17 -4.52 -21.99
C PRO A 338 -15.17 -4.47 -20.47
N ASN A 339 -16.11 -5.19 -19.87
CA ASN A 339 -16.05 -5.51 -18.44
C ASN A 339 -14.73 -6.23 -18.18
N GLY A 340 -14.10 -5.93 -17.07
CA GLY A 340 -12.75 -6.39 -16.82
C GLY A 340 -12.45 -6.52 -15.34
N GLY A 341 -11.21 -6.93 -15.09
CA GLY A 341 -10.64 -6.90 -13.76
C GLY A 341 -9.36 -6.08 -13.74
N LEU A 342 -9.01 -5.63 -12.55
CA LEU A 342 -7.86 -4.79 -12.27
C LEU A 342 -7.17 -5.33 -11.03
N VAL A 343 -5.84 -5.41 -11.02
CA VAL A 343 -5.06 -5.59 -9.81
C VAL A 343 -4.33 -4.30 -9.49
N LEU A 344 -4.43 -3.87 -8.24
CA LEU A 344 -3.69 -2.78 -7.63
C LEU A 344 -2.66 -3.40 -6.69
N VAL A 345 -1.40 -3.08 -6.95
CA VAL A 345 -0.28 -3.46 -6.10
C VAL A 345 0.29 -2.17 -5.53
N GLU A 346 0.37 -2.09 -4.22
CA GLU A 346 0.96 -0.98 -3.47
C GLU A 346 2.12 -1.49 -2.63
N MET A 347 3.17 -0.69 -2.58
CA MET A 347 4.30 -0.95 -1.72
C MET A 347 4.60 0.31 -0.90
N PHE A 348 4.67 0.12 0.40
CA PHE A 348 5.09 1.09 1.38
C PHE A 348 6.47 0.68 1.86
N TRP A 349 7.44 1.59 1.78
CA TRP A 349 8.77 1.32 2.27
C TRP A 349 9.36 2.57 2.91
N GLN A 350 9.82 2.42 4.12
CA GLN A 350 10.39 3.47 4.94
C GLN A 350 11.87 3.60 4.60
N TYR A 351 12.26 4.80 4.18
CA TYR A 351 13.63 5.09 3.82
C TYR A 351 14.42 5.55 5.05
N HIS A 352 15.52 4.86 5.33
CA HIS A 352 16.43 5.16 6.43
C HIS A 352 17.65 5.92 5.89
N PRO A 353 17.80 7.23 6.20
CA PRO A 353 18.89 8.00 5.63
C PRO A 353 20.25 7.49 6.11
N ARG A 354 21.15 7.12 5.19
CA ARG A 354 22.42 6.45 5.54
C ARG A 354 23.46 7.40 6.12
N PHE A 355 23.61 8.57 5.51
CA PHE A 355 24.65 9.54 5.92
C PHE A 355 24.18 10.49 7.01
N PHE A 356 22.90 10.84 7.01
CA PHE A 356 22.37 11.86 7.92
C PHE A 356 21.86 11.30 9.25
N GLN A 357 21.56 9.99 9.35
CA GLN A 357 21.09 9.41 10.61
C GLN A 357 22.16 9.50 11.73
N PRO A 358 23.44 9.13 11.52
CA PRO A 358 24.46 9.29 12.55
C PRO A 358 24.72 10.76 12.93
N VAL A 359 24.63 11.67 11.95
CA VAL A 359 24.83 13.11 12.17
C VAL A 359 23.68 13.71 12.99
N GLY A 360 22.43 13.34 12.68
CA GLY A 360 21.25 13.76 13.44
C GLY A 360 21.28 13.28 14.88
N VAL A 361 21.72 12.04 15.12
CA VAL A 361 21.92 11.49 16.47
C VAL A 361 23.05 12.24 17.20
N MET A 362 24.17 12.50 16.53
CA MET A 362 25.34 13.15 17.13
C MET A 362 25.09 14.61 17.53
N LEU A 363 24.30 15.36 16.76
CA LEU A 363 24.08 16.78 17.02
C LEU A 363 23.05 17.06 18.12
N GLY A 364 22.49 16.04 18.78
CA GLY A 364 21.47 16.18 19.84
C GLY A 364 20.15 16.81 19.36
N GLY A 365 20.12 17.32 18.12
CA GLY A 365 18.96 17.72 17.37
C GLY A 365 18.36 16.51 16.72
N GLY A 366 17.76 15.65 17.55
CA GLY A 366 16.79 14.72 17.04
C GLY A 366 15.71 15.52 16.31
N ILE A 367 15.39 15.08 15.11
CA ILE A 367 14.03 14.54 14.95
C ILE A 367 14.09 13.19 15.69
N ASP A 368 14.09 13.27 17.01
CA ASP A 368 13.86 12.23 18.04
C ASP A 368 14.84 11.04 18.10
N GLY A 369 15.70 10.84 17.09
CA GLY A 369 16.39 9.56 16.88
C GLY A 369 15.44 8.42 16.54
N SER A 370 14.14 8.72 16.47
CA SER A 370 13.10 7.74 16.28
C SER A 370 12.91 7.47 14.80
N LEU A 371 12.91 6.19 14.43
CA LEU A 371 12.60 5.77 13.06
C LEU A 371 11.15 6.10 12.69
N VAL A 372 10.29 6.48 13.64
CA VAL A 372 8.87 6.79 13.41
C VAL A 372 8.67 7.89 12.37
N ASN A 373 9.57 8.86 12.31
CA ASN A 373 9.46 10.03 11.42
C ASN A 373 10.20 9.87 10.09
N ASN A 374 10.81 8.71 9.84
CA ASN A 374 11.47 8.48 8.56
C ASN A 374 10.47 8.54 7.40
N PRO A 375 10.88 9.10 6.24
CA PRO A 375 10.00 9.23 5.08
C PRO A 375 9.59 7.85 4.57
N VAL A 376 8.33 7.74 4.16
CA VAL A 376 7.78 6.51 3.56
C VAL A 376 7.56 6.74 2.08
N PHE A 377 8.25 5.97 1.25
CA PHE A 377 7.94 5.86 -0.16
C PHE A 377 6.68 5.02 -0.33
N HIS A 378 5.72 5.56 -1.07
CA HIS A 378 4.51 4.88 -1.49
C HIS A 378 4.54 4.82 -3.01
N VAL A 379 4.70 3.62 -3.54
CA VAL A 379 4.57 3.36 -4.98
C VAL A 379 3.40 2.41 -5.22
N TYR A 380 2.80 2.52 -6.39
CA TYR A 380 1.69 1.68 -6.76
C TYR A 380 1.66 1.44 -8.26
N ALA A 381 1.00 0.36 -8.65
CA ALA A 381 0.72 0.08 -10.05
C ALA A 381 -0.63 -0.60 -10.23
N PHE A 382 -1.28 -0.26 -11.34
CA PHE A 382 -2.54 -0.84 -11.79
C PHE A 382 -2.28 -1.71 -13.01
N PHE A 383 -2.75 -2.94 -12.99
CA PHE A 383 -2.62 -3.87 -14.11
C PHE A 383 -3.96 -4.53 -14.44
N PRO A 384 -4.24 -4.82 -15.71
CA PRO A 384 -5.40 -5.61 -16.07
C PRO A 384 -5.28 -7.00 -15.43
N ALA A 385 -6.34 -7.46 -14.80
CA ALA A 385 -6.43 -8.79 -14.21
C ALA A 385 -7.69 -9.48 -14.75
N PRO A 386 -7.65 -10.09 -15.95
CA PRO A 386 -8.82 -10.71 -16.57
C PRO A 386 -9.46 -11.78 -15.68
N GLY A 387 -8.64 -12.49 -14.88
CA GLY A 387 -9.13 -13.47 -13.92
C GLY A 387 -10.00 -12.89 -12.79
N ALA A 388 -10.02 -11.56 -12.62
CA ALA A 388 -10.87 -10.83 -11.67
C ALA A 388 -12.11 -10.21 -12.36
N GLN A 389 -12.35 -10.50 -13.64
CA GLN A 389 -13.49 -9.97 -14.38
C GLN A 389 -14.80 -10.36 -13.69
N ALA A 390 -15.75 -9.41 -13.68
CA ALA A 390 -17.09 -9.69 -13.18
C ALA A 390 -17.71 -10.78 -14.06
N THR A 391 -17.96 -11.96 -13.49
CA THR A 391 -18.84 -12.95 -14.11
C THR A 391 -20.18 -12.28 -14.33
N PHE A 392 -20.76 -12.40 -15.53
CA PHE A 392 -22.10 -11.89 -15.80
C PHE A 392 -23.03 -12.40 -14.70
N THR A 393 -23.56 -11.49 -13.88
CA THR A 393 -24.73 -11.81 -13.07
C THR A 393 -25.78 -12.24 -14.09
N PRO A 394 -26.27 -13.49 -14.06
CA PRO A 394 -27.30 -13.90 -15.00
C PRO A 394 -28.45 -12.92 -14.77
N GLU A 395 -28.66 -12.00 -15.71
CA GLU A 395 -29.92 -11.30 -15.80
C GLU A 395 -30.93 -12.43 -15.85
N THR A 396 -31.76 -12.52 -14.81
CA THR A 396 -32.85 -13.47 -14.78
C THR A 396 -33.54 -13.31 -16.13
N MET A 397 -33.38 -14.32 -16.98
CA MET A 397 -34.13 -14.50 -18.22
C MET A 397 -35.57 -14.74 -17.78
N THR A 398 -36.20 -13.68 -17.29
CA THR A 398 -37.65 -13.63 -17.15
C THR A 398 -38.14 -13.65 -18.58
N GLY A 399 -38.56 -14.84 -19.01
CA GLY A 399 -39.10 -15.10 -20.33
C GLY A 399 -40.15 -14.06 -20.69
N ASN A 400 -40.06 -13.59 -21.93
CA ASN A 400 -41.19 -12.95 -22.61
C ASN A 400 -42.36 -13.93 -22.70
#